data_AF-A0A661D7U9-F1
#
_entry.id   AF-A0A661D7U9-F1
#
_cell.length_a   1.000
_cell.length_b   1.000
_cell.length_c   1.000
_cell.angle_alpha   90.00
_cell.angle_beta   90.00
_cell.angle_gamma   90.00
#
_symmetry.space_group_name_H-M   'P 1'
#
loop_
_entity.id
_entity.type
_entity.pdbx_description
1 polymer ?
#
loop_
_entity_poly.entity_id
_entity_poly.type
_entity_poly.pdbx_seq_one_letter_code
_entity_poly.pdbx_strand_id
1 'polypeptide(L)' 'MDSFPVPVCDNIRIKRCKIYQDDEYRGYVLSQTSFFYGIRVHMVVNNQCELRVEKLI' A
#
# COMPACT_ATOMS: atom_id res chain seq x y z
N MET A 1 -0.43 -15.17 3.35
CA MET A 1 0.04 -13.99 2.60
C MET A 1 -0.71 -12.81 3.18
N ASP A 2 -0.08 -12.13 4.13
CA ASP A 2 -0.71 -11.00 4.81
C ASP A 2 -0.35 -9.73 4.06
N SER A 3 -1.34 -8.89 3.77
CA SER A 3 -1.13 -7.66 3.03
C SER A 3 -1.80 -6.49 3.70
N PHE A 4 -1.11 -5.36 3.73
CA PHE A 4 -1.58 -4.16 4.40
C PHE A 4 -1.23 -2.92 3.58
N PRO A 5 -2.09 -1.88 3.62
CA PRO A 5 -1.80 -0.62 2.96
C PRO A 5 -0.71 0.15 3.72
N VAL A 6 0.17 0.81 2.98
CA VAL A 6 1.09 1.81 3.50
C VAL A 6 0.69 3.16 2.89
N PRO A 7 -0.25 3.88 3.52
CA PRO A 7 -0.71 5.17 3.03
C PRO A 7 0.38 6.23 3.17
N VAL A 8 0.56 7.04 2.13
CA VAL A 8 1.41 8.23 2.17
C VAL A 8 0.62 9.46 2.56
N CYS A 9 -0.61 9.59 2.05
CA CYS A 9 -1.52 10.66 2.43
C CYS A 9 -2.99 10.25 2.22
N ASP A 10 -3.90 11.01 2.82
CA ASP A 10 -5.33 10.88 2.54
C ASP A 10 -5.67 11.35 1.11
N ASN A 11 -6.78 10.83 0.57
CA ASN A 11 -7.22 11.15 -0.80
C ASN A 11 -7.39 12.67 -1.05
N ILE A 12 -7.83 13.41 -0.03
CA ILE A 12 -8.00 14.87 -0.11
C ILE A 12 -6.69 15.63 -0.37
N ARG A 13 -5.53 15.03 -0.04
CA ARG A 13 -4.20 15.66 -0.15
C ARG A 13 -3.40 15.19 -1.37
N ILE A 14 -3.93 14.28 -2.19
CA ILE A 14 -3.24 13.70 -3.37
C ILE A 14 -2.67 14.79 -4.28
N LYS A 15 -3.43 15.86 -4.54
CA LYS A 15 -3.01 16.97 -5.42
C LYS A 15 -1.74 17.69 -4.95
N ARG A 16 -1.36 17.56 -3.68
CA ARG A 16 -0.17 18.19 -3.08
C ARG A 16 0.92 17.15 -2.74
N CYS A 17 0.69 15.88 -3.05
CA CYS A 17 1.65 14.82 -2.78
C CYS A 17 2.85 14.95 -3.74
N LYS A 18 4.07 14.80 -3.21
CA LYS A 18 5.31 14.92 -3.99
C LYS A 18 6.01 13.57 -4.21
N ILE A 19 5.61 12.54 -3.46
CA ILE A 19 6.26 11.23 -3.43
C ILE A 19 5.73 10.36 -4.57
N TYR A 20 4.40 10.30 -4.70
CA TYR A 20 3.69 9.58 -5.74
C TYR A 20 2.82 10.59 -6.51
N GLN A 21 2.75 10.43 -7.83
CA GLN A 21 2.05 11.36 -8.73
C GLN A 21 1.02 10.65 -9.61
N ASP A 22 1.18 9.35 -9.84
CA ASP A 22 0.26 8.57 -10.65
C ASP A 22 -0.97 8.08 -9.88
N ASP A 23 -1.99 7.72 -10.66
CA ASP A 23 -3.25 7.17 -10.16
C ASP A 23 -3.11 5.70 -9.72
N GLU A 24 -2.02 5.02 -10.12
CA GLU A 24 -1.69 3.64 -9.72
C GLU A 24 -1.58 3.48 -8.18
N TYR A 25 -1.25 4.56 -7.47
CA TYR A 25 -1.13 4.54 -6.01
C TYR A 25 -2.46 4.72 -5.28
N ARG A 26 -3.60 4.84 -5.98
CA ARG A 26 -4.93 4.87 -5.35
C ARG A 26 -5.41 3.44 -5.13
N GLY A 27 -5.47 3.03 -3.88
CA GLY A 27 -5.96 1.73 -3.48
C GLY A 27 -7.23 1.79 -2.65
N TYR A 28 -7.97 0.68 -2.64
CA TYR A 28 -9.10 0.47 -1.74
C TYR A 28 -8.88 -0.78 -0.90
N VAL A 29 -9.09 -0.66 0.41
CA VAL A 29 -9.02 -1.76 1.35
C VAL A 29 -10.43 -2.19 1.69
N LEU A 30 -10.85 -3.32 1.14
CA LEU A 30 -12.16 -3.93 1.39
C LEU A 30 -12.37 -4.26 2.88
N SER A 31 -11.35 -4.73 3.58
CA SER A 31 -11.46 -5.14 5.00
C SER A 31 -11.69 -3.99 5.98
N GLN A 32 -11.30 -2.76 5.62
CA GLN A 32 -11.53 -1.54 6.40
C GLN A 32 -12.48 -0.57 5.70
N THR A 33 -13.05 -0.96 4.57
CA THR A 33 -13.90 -0.14 3.70
C THR A 33 -13.33 1.26 3.42
N SER A 34 -11.99 1.36 3.32
CA SER A 34 -11.27 2.63 3.30
C SER A 34 -10.42 2.78 2.05
N PHE A 35 -10.35 4.00 1.52
CA PHE A 35 -9.47 4.35 0.41
C PHE A 35 -8.12 4.83 0.95
N PHE A 36 -7.05 4.50 0.27
CA PHE A 36 -5.71 4.98 0.60
C PHE A 36 -4.97 5.44 -0.65
N TYR A 37 -4.05 6.38 -0.47
CA TYR A 37 -3.08 6.75 -1.49
C TYR A 37 -1.69 6.32 -1.03
N GLY A 38 -1.14 5.27 -1.65
CA GLY A 38 0.14 4.68 -1.26
C GLY A 38 0.34 3.31 -1.89
N ILE A 39 1.19 2.50 -1.26
CA ILE A 39 1.55 1.16 -1.75
C ILE A 39 0.88 0.10 -0.88
N ARG A 40 0.58 -1.06 -1.45
CA ARG A 40 0.13 -2.22 -0.68
C ARG A 40 1.32 -3.16 -0.51
N VAL A 41 1.60 -3.56 0.70
CA VAL A 41 2.74 -4.43 0.99
C VAL A 41 2.24 -5.82 1.31
N HIS A 42 2.86 -6.84 0.73
CA HIS A 42 2.64 -8.24 1.05
C HIS A 42 3.84 -8.77 1.84
N MET A 43 3.57 -9.30 3.03
CA MET A 43 4.56 -10.07 3.77
C MET A 43 4.51 -11.53 3.33
N VAL A 44 5.66 -12.03 2.89
CA VAL A 44 5.87 -13.42 2.51
C VAL A 44 6.93 -14.00 3.45
N VAL A 45 6.55 -15.04 4.19
CA VAL A 45 7.48 -15.80 5.02
C VAL A 45 8.03 -16.93 4.17
N ASN A 46 9.36 -17.00 4.05
CA ASN A 46 10.01 -18.12 3.40
C ASN A 46 10.23 -19.28 4.39
N ASN A 47 10.39 -20.50 3.85
CA ASN A 47 10.68 -21.71 4.64
C ASN A 47 12.01 -21.63 5.43
N GLN A 48 12.85 -20.64 5.15
CA GLN A 48 14.10 -20.35 5.86
C GLN A 48 13.92 -19.35 7.02
N CYS A 49 12.68 -19.08 7.44
CA CYS A 49 12.34 -18.08 8.47
C CYS A 49 12.78 -16.65 8.11
N GLU A 50 12.85 -16.33 6.83
CA GLU A 50 13.11 -14.97 6.35
C GLU A 50 11.80 -14.27 6.01
N LEU A 51 11.67 -13.01 6.44
CA LEU A 51 10.54 -12.14 6.08
C LEU A 51 10.91 -11.36 4.83
N ARG A 52 10.21 -11.62 3.72
CA ARG A 52 10.32 -10.81 2.50
C ARG A 52 9.11 -9.89 2.38
N VAL A 53 9.39 -8.68 1.95
CA VAL A 53 8.43 -7.60 1.81
C VAL A 53 8.28 -7.31 0.32
N GLU A 54 7.12 -7.63 -0.24
CA GLU A 54 6.82 -7.39 -1.65
C GLU A 54 5.92 -6.16 -1.79
N LYS A 55 6.35 -5.20 -2.59
CA LYS A 55 5.55 -4.03 -2.95
C LYS A 55 4.55 -4.42 -4.05
N LEU A 56 3.27 -4.30 -3.76
CA LEU A 56 2.19 -4.25 -4.74
C LEU A 56 1.85 -2.79 -5.03
N ILE A 57 1.86 -2.44 -6.31
CA ILE A 57 1.30 -1.18 -6.84
C ILE A 57 -0.08 -1.55 -7.38
#